data_AF-A0A1C0U9H0-F1
#
_entry.id   AF-A0A1C0U9H0-F1
#
_cell.length_a   1.000
_cell.length_b   1.000
_cell.length_c   1.000
_cell.angle_alpha   90.00
_cell.angle_beta   90.00
_cell.angle_gamma   90.00
#
_symmetry.space_group_name_H-M   'P 1'
#
loop_
_entity.id
_entity.type
_entity.pdbx_description
1 polymer ?
#
loop_
_entity_poly.entity_id
_entity_poly.type
_entity_poly.pdbx_seq_one_letter_code
_entity_poly.pdbx_strand_id
1 'polypeptide(L)'
;MKEIYIKKVELEGIHKRYDLEIDFNESLNILYGKNGTGKSTLIHIIANVANCDFIRFAFLEFISIKVTYSNDAYVCLTQREENNEKFVIIKTDSDAEFSFGKREAFKTISQLEDDRYSDEYDPDLIKRGLS
;
A
#
# COMPACT_ATOMS: atom_id res chain seq x y z
N MET A 1 -23.66 -14.37 -0.90
CA MET A 1 -22.43 -14.25 -0.08
C MET A 1 -22.48 -12.91 0.63
N LYS A 2 -22.00 -12.82 1.88
CA LYS A 2 -21.91 -11.54 2.59
C LYS A 2 -20.72 -10.77 2.01
N GLU A 3 -20.88 -9.48 1.73
CA GLU A 3 -19.78 -8.64 1.22
C GLU A 3 -18.68 -8.51 2.29
N ILE A 4 -17.43 -8.69 1.85
CA ILE A 4 -16.26 -8.47 2.70
C ILE A 4 -15.86 -7.00 2.57
N TYR A 5 -15.69 -6.34 3.72
CA TYR A 5 -15.29 -4.93 3.79
C TYR A 5 -14.20 -4.76 4.85
N ILE A 6 -13.49 -3.64 4.79
CA ILE A 6 -12.50 -3.29 5.81
C ILE A 6 -13.24 -2.89 7.08
N LYS A 7 -13.01 -3.63 8.16
CA LYS A 7 -13.62 -3.44 9.47
C LYS A 7 -12.78 -2.52 10.35
N LYS A 8 -11.45 -2.66 10.30
CA LYS A 8 -10.53 -1.92 11.17
C LYS A 8 -9.19 -1.66 10.48
N VAL A 9 -8.60 -0.50 10.73
CA VAL A 9 -7.22 -0.17 10.39
C VAL A 9 -6.47 0.32 11.63
N GLU A 10 -5.31 -0.27 11.88
CA GLU A 10 -4.40 0.05 12.98
C GLU A 10 -3.05 0.45 12.36
N LEU A 11 -2.58 1.67 12.64
CA LEU A 11 -1.35 2.25 12.13
C LEU A 11 -0.46 2.67 13.29
N GLU A 12 0.80 2.30 13.26
CA GLU A 12 1.78 2.68 14.28
C GLU A 12 3.02 3.29 13.64
N GLY A 13 3.52 4.39 14.22
CA GLY A 13 4.76 5.03 13.85
C GLY A 13 4.78 5.63 12.44
N ILE A 14 3.63 6.00 11.88
CA ILE A 14 3.55 6.55 10.52
C ILE A 14 4.36 7.84 10.43
N HIS A 15 5.33 7.88 9.51
CA HIS A 15 6.29 8.99 9.37
C HIS A 15 6.96 9.40 10.68
N LYS A 16 7.10 8.47 11.64
CA LYS A 16 7.61 8.73 13.01
C LYS A 16 6.81 9.82 13.75
N ARG A 17 5.53 10.00 13.39
CA ARG A 17 4.73 11.16 13.81
C ARG A 17 3.49 10.77 14.60
N TYR A 18 2.76 9.76 14.15
CA TYR A 18 1.47 9.43 14.75
C TYR A 18 1.11 7.96 14.62
N ASP A 19 0.23 7.56 15.54
CA ASP A 19 -0.49 6.29 15.54
C ASP A 19 -1.97 6.57 15.27
N LEU A 20 -2.68 5.59 14.71
CA LEU A 20 -4.08 5.73 14.35
C LEU A 20 -4.80 4.38 14.44
N GLU A 21 -5.92 4.35 15.14
CA GLU A 21 -6.81 3.20 15.21
C GLU A 21 -8.20 3.65 14.77
N ILE A 22 -8.74 3.03 13.71
CA ILE A 22 -10.05 3.37 13.15
C ILE A 22 -10.85 2.10 12.93
N ASP A 23 -12.04 2.07 13.53
CA ASP A 23 -13.11 1.16 13.18
C ASP A 23 -14.01 1.79 12.10
N PHE A 24 -14.25 1.05 11.03
CA PHE A 24 -15.05 1.51 9.90
C PHE A 24 -16.51 1.07 10.05
N ASN A 25 -17.42 1.96 9.71
CA ASN A 25 -18.82 1.64 9.51
C ASN A 25 -19.02 0.88 8.19
N GLU A 26 -19.94 -0.08 8.17
CA GLU A 26 -20.26 -0.88 6.98
C GLU A 26 -20.96 -0.10 5.86
N SER A 27 -21.52 1.09 6.15
CA SER A 27 -22.25 1.91 5.18
C SER A 27 -21.46 3.13 4.69
N LEU A 28 -21.20 4.12 5.54
CA LEU A 28 -20.55 5.37 5.18
C LEU A 28 -19.52 5.78 6.23
N ASN A 29 -18.31 6.10 5.76
CA ASN A 29 -17.23 6.64 6.56
C ASN A 29 -16.83 8.01 6.01
N ILE A 30 -16.81 9.03 6.87
CA ILE A 30 -16.44 10.40 6.48
C ILE A 30 -15.11 10.75 7.16
N LEU A 31 -14.05 10.90 6.36
CA LEU A 31 -12.75 11.36 6.84
C LEU A 31 -12.67 12.89 6.71
N TYR A 32 -12.60 13.57 7.84
CA TYR A 32 -12.46 15.03 7.90
C TYR A 32 -11.30 15.44 8.79
N GLY A 33 -10.79 16.65 8.58
CA GLY A 33 -9.65 17.19 9.33
C GLY A 33 -8.85 18.19 8.52
N LYS A 34 -7.94 18.93 9.16
CA LYS A 34 -7.09 19.92 8.50
C LYS A 34 -6.19 19.28 7.43
N ASN A 35 -5.67 20.08 6.50
CA ASN A 35 -4.68 19.58 5.55
C ASN A 35 -3.41 19.13 6.28
N GLY A 36 -2.76 18.06 5.79
CA GLY A 36 -1.54 17.52 6.40
C GLY A 36 -1.75 16.68 7.67
N THR A 37 -2.98 16.31 8.01
CA THR A 37 -3.31 15.43 9.16
C THR A 37 -3.22 13.94 8.86
N GLY A 38 -2.79 13.53 7.65
CA GLY A 38 -2.61 12.12 7.30
C GLY A 38 -3.82 11.44 6.64
N LYS A 39 -4.89 12.17 6.29
CA LYS A 39 -6.07 11.61 5.59
C LYS A 39 -5.69 10.89 4.30
N SER A 40 -4.91 11.55 3.44
CA SER A 40 -4.44 10.94 2.19
C SER A 40 -3.52 9.75 2.45
N THR A 41 -2.67 9.82 3.47
CA THR A 41 -1.81 8.69 3.87
C THR A 41 -2.64 7.47 4.24
N LEU A 42 -3.68 7.63 5.07
CA LEU A 42 -4.61 6.54 5.42
C LEU A 42 -5.31 5.97 4.17
N ILE A 43 -5.80 6.83 3.28
CA ILE A 43 -6.45 6.38 2.03
C ILE A 43 -5.46 5.60 1.14
N HIS A 44 -4.22 6.07 1.00
CA HIS A 44 -3.19 5.37 0.22
C HIS A 44 -2.82 4.02 0.84
N ILE A 45 -2.71 3.93 2.16
CA ILE A 45 -2.45 2.67 2.85
C ILE A 45 -3.59 1.67 2.56
N ILE A 46 -4.84 2.09 2.74
CA ILE A 46 -6.02 1.27 2.46
C ILE A 46 -6.02 0.81 0.99
N ALA A 47 -5.81 1.73 0.05
CA ALA A 47 -5.80 1.42 -1.37
C ALA A 47 -4.69 0.44 -1.74
N ASN A 48 -3.47 0.62 -1.21
CA ASN A 48 -2.36 -0.28 -1.49
C ASN A 48 -2.59 -1.69 -0.94
N VAL A 49 -3.15 -1.82 0.27
CA VAL A 49 -3.50 -3.13 0.83
C VAL A 49 -4.61 -3.79 0.02
N ALA A 50 -5.67 -3.05 -0.33
CA ALA A 50 -6.79 -3.59 -1.10
C ALA A 50 -6.40 -4.04 -2.52
N ASN A 51 -5.41 -3.38 -3.13
CA ASN A 51 -4.89 -3.73 -4.45
C ASN A 51 -3.69 -4.69 -4.41
N CYS A 52 -3.27 -5.16 -3.23
CA CYS A 52 -2.05 -5.94 -3.03
C CYS A 52 -0.77 -5.25 -3.56
N ASP A 53 -0.76 -3.92 -3.70
CA ASP A 53 0.42 -3.13 -4.09
C ASP A 53 1.31 -2.88 -2.87
N PHE A 54 1.86 -3.98 -2.33
CA PHE A 54 2.67 -3.91 -1.12
C PHE A 54 4.02 -3.23 -1.35
N ILE A 55 4.53 -3.25 -2.57
CA ILE A 55 5.85 -2.71 -2.95
C ILE A 55 6.01 -1.23 -2.54
N ARG A 56 4.92 -0.44 -2.55
CA ARG A 56 4.90 0.97 -2.12
C ARG A 56 5.31 1.15 -0.65
N PHE A 57 5.09 0.17 0.22
CA PHE A 57 5.41 0.26 1.63
C PHE A 57 6.94 0.28 1.91
N ALA A 58 7.79 -0.10 0.95
CA ALA A 58 9.24 0.09 1.09
C ALA A 58 9.67 1.57 1.15
N PHE A 59 8.78 2.49 0.76
CA PHE A 59 9.04 3.93 0.71
C PHE A 59 8.26 4.72 1.77
N LEU A 60 7.42 4.04 2.56
CA LEU A 60 6.73 4.60 3.71
C LEU A 60 7.52 4.31 4.98
N GLU A 61 7.62 5.27 5.89
CA GLU A 61 8.16 5.00 7.24
C GLU A 61 6.99 4.63 8.17
N PHE A 62 7.06 3.46 8.80
CA PHE A 62 6.06 2.97 9.75
C PHE A 62 6.64 1.89 10.66
N ILE A 63 6.00 1.64 11.81
CA ILE A 63 6.31 0.50 12.69
C ILE A 63 5.43 -0.69 12.31
N SER A 64 4.11 -0.48 12.30
CA SER A 64 3.11 -1.51 12.03
C SER A 64 1.93 -0.93 11.26
N ILE A 65 1.36 -1.73 10.35
CA ILE A 65 0.10 -1.45 9.67
C ILE A 65 -0.71 -2.74 9.69
N LYS A 66 -1.89 -2.73 10.28
CA LYS A 66 -2.81 -3.87 10.27
C LYS A 66 -4.16 -3.46 9.73
N VAL A 67 -4.63 -4.22 8.74
CA VAL A 67 -5.95 -4.06 8.14
C VAL A 67 -6.74 -5.34 8.43
N THR A 68 -7.85 -5.20 9.13
CA THR A 68 -8.74 -6.30 9.49
C THR A 68 -10.04 -6.20 8.70
N TYR A 69 -10.48 -7.29 8.10
CA TYR A 69 -11.70 -7.39 7.31
C TYR A 69 -12.90 -7.85 8.15
N SER A 70 -14.10 -7.74 7.59
CA SER A 70 -15.37 -8.06 8.28
C SER A 70 -15.54 -9.55 8.61
N ASN A 71 -14.74 -10.42 8.00
CA ASN A 71 -14.65 -11.86 8.30
C ASN A 71 -13.48 -12.20 9.23
N ASP A 72 -12.88 -11.20 9.88
CA ASP A 72 -11.75 -11.29 10.80
C ASP A 72 -10.41 -11.74 10.17
N ALA A 73 -10.37 -11.96 8.85
CA ALA A 73 -9.13 -12.06 8.11
C ALA A 73 -8.34 -10.75 8.21
N TYR A 74 -7.01 -10.81 8.09
CA TYR A 74 -6.18 -9.62 8.22
C TYR A 74 -4.93 -9.66 7.36
N VAL A 75 -4.41 -8.47 7.06
CA VAL A 75 -3.07 -8.25 6.54
C VAL A 75 -2.32 -7.39 7.54
N CYS A 76 -1.15 -7.84 7.96
CA CYS A 76 -0.27 -7.12 8.88
C CYS A 76 1.09 -6.88 8.22
N LEU A 77 1.52 -5.62 8.17
CA LEU A 77 2.81 -5.20 7.65
C LEU A 77 3.66 -4.66 8.80
N THR A 78 4.93 -5.02 8.80
CA THR A 78 5.94 -4.49 9.73
C THR A 78 7.23 -4.18 8.99
N GLN A 79 8.08 -3.35 9.59
CA GLN A 79 9.42 -3.08 9.08
C GLN A 79 10.48 -3.74 9.96
N ARG A 80 11.45 -4.40 9.34
CA ARG A 80 12.65 -4.93 10.00
C ARG A 80 13.88 -4.34 9.35
N GLU A 81 14.88 -4.02 10.16
CA GLU A 81 16.18 -3.59 9.68
C GLU A 81 17.21 -4.71 9.91
N GLU A 82 17.91 -5.10 8.86
CA GLU A 82 18.95 -6.13 8.90
C GLU A 82 20.10 -5.71 7.97
N ASN A 83 21.34 -5.73 8.47
CA ASN A 83 22.53 -5.32 7.71
C ASN A 83 22.43 -3.93 7.04
N ASN A 84 21.82 -2.95 7.73
CA ASN A 84 21.51 -1.60 7.21
C ASN A 84 20.54 -1.56 6.02
N GLU A 85 19.83 -2.65 5.72
CA GLU A 85 18.74 -2.70 4.76
C GLU A 85 17.40 -2.83 5.49
N LYS A 86 16.40 -2.07 5.05
CA LYS A 86 15.03 -2.17 5.55
C LYS A 86 14.22 -3.12 4.69
N PHE A 87 13.54 -4.04 5.36
CA PHE A 87 12.64 -5.02 4.79
C PHE A 87 11.22 -4.74 5.25
N VAL A 88 10.28 -4.86 4.32
CA VAL A 88 8.85 -4.92 4.65
C VAL A 88 8.49 -6.38 4.79
N ILE A 89 7.85 -6.73 5.90
CA ILE A 89 7.36 -8.08 6.19
C ILE A 89 5.84 -8.02 6.19
N ILE A 90 5.20 -8.93 5.46
CA ILE A 90 3.74 -9.03 5.31
C ILE A 90 3.33 -10.38 5.87
N LYS A 91 2.36 -10.36 6.79
CA LYS A 91 1.74 -11.54 7.39
C LYS A 91 0.23 -11.52 7.16
N THR A 92 -0.35 -12.70 7.02
CA THR A 92 -1.80 -12.88 6.88
C THR A 92 -2.32 -13.83 7.97
N ASP A 93 -3.63 -13.93 8.08
CA ASP A 93 -4.31 -14.88 8.97
C ASP A 93 -4.07 -16.36 8.60
N SER A 94 -3.57 -16.64 7.39
CA SER A 94 -3.26 -18.00 6.94
C SER A 94 -1.83 -18.45 7.22
N ASP A 95 -1.13 -17.80 8.16
CA ASP A 95 0.30 -17.99 8.46
C ASP A 95 1.27 -17.77 7.27
N ALA A 96 0.78 -17.20 6.17
CA ALA A 96 1.65 -16.85 5.04
C ALA A 96 2.47 -15.60 5.40
N GLU A 97 3.78 -15.69 5.20
CA GLU A 97 4.74 -14.61 5.43
C GLU A 97 5.54 -14.32 4.16
N PHE A 98 5.60 -13.04 3.77
CA PHE A 98 6.38 -12.56 2.63
C PHE A 98 7.26 -11.41 3.11
N SER A 99 8.43 -11.24 2.49
CA SER A 99 9.25 -10.06 2.74
C SER A 99 9.98 -9.62 1.49
N PHE A 100 10.22 -8.32 1.38
CA PHE A 100 11.02 -7.72 0.32
C PHE A 100 11.80 -6.53 0.85
N GLY A 101 12.98 -6.31 0.27
CA GLY A 101 13.84 -5.17 0.57
C GLY A 101 13.53 -3.97 -0.32
N LYS A 102 14.00 -2.79 0.08
CA LYS A 102 13.84 -1.56 -0.71
C LYS A 102 14.43 -1.65 -2.13
N ARG A 103 15.52 -2.41 -2.30
CA ARG A 103 16.17 -2.59 -3.61
C ARG A 103 15.29 -3.39 -4.58
N GLU A 104 14.62 -4.43 -4.09
CA GLU A 104 13.67 -5.21 -4.88
C GLU A 104 12.49 -4.36 -5.29
N ALA A 105 11.90 -3.63 -4.32
CA ALA A 105 10.81 -2.71 -4.56
C ALA A 105 11.14 -1.66 -5.65
N PHE A 106 12.34 -1.08 -5.59
CA PHE A 106 12.79 -0.12 -6.59
C PHE A 106 12.85 -0.71 -7.99
N LYS A 107 13.41 -1.92 -8.14
CA LYS A 107 13.48 -2.60 -9.44
C LYS A 107 12.10 -2.86 -10.03
N THR A 108 11.16 -3.32 -9.21
CA THR A 108 9.78 -3.58 -9.64
C THR A 108 9.10 -2.30 -10.14
N ILE A 109 9.25 -1.18 -9.43
CA ILE A 109 8.65 0.10 -9.84
C ILE A 109 9.26 0.60 -11.15
N SER A 110 10.59 0.53 -11.31
CA SER A 110 11.25 0.97 -12.55
C SER A 110 10.79 0.16 -13.75
N GLN A 111 10.66 -1.17 -13.62
CA GLN A 111 10.14 -2.02 -14.70
C GLN A 111 8.70 -1.66 -15.08
N LEU A 112 7.83 -1.43 -14.09
CA LEU A 112 6.44 -1.00 -14.34
C LEU A 112 6.34 0.40 -14.96
N GLU A 113 7.33 1.26 -14.76
CA GLU A 113 7.41 2.56 -15.43
C GLU A 113 7.85 2.38 -16.88
N ASP A 114 8.91 1.61 -17.13
CA ASP A 114 9.41 1.31 -18.47
C ASP A 114 8.35 0.62 -19.36
N ASP A 115 7.61 -0.35 -18.82
CA ASP A 115 6.54 -1.06 -19.53
C ASP A 115 5.40 -0.10 -19.91
N ARG A 116 5.01 0.82 -19.01
CA ARG A 116 3.98 1.83 -19.30
C ARG A 116 4.40 2.78 -20.41
N TYR A 117 5.67 3.18 -20.47
CA TYR A 117 6.17 3.98 -21.59
C TYR A 117 6.18 3.20 -22.90
N SER A 118 6.43 1.89 -22.85
CA SER A 118 6.36 1.03 -24.04
C SER A 118 4.93 0.89 -24.58
N ASP A 119 3.93 0.76 -23.71
CA ASP A 119 2.53 0.62 -24.11
C ASP A 119 1.92 1.92 -24.64
N GLU A 120 2.40 3.09 -24.19
CA GLU A 120 1.97 4.40 -24.69
C GLU A 120 2.61 4.78 -26.04
N TYR A 121 3.69 4.08 -26.43
CA TYR A 121 4.35 4.24 -27.73
C TYR A 121 3.63 3.40 -28.80
N ASP A 122 2.57 3.91 -29.42
CA ASP A 122 2.07 3.38 -30.70
C ASP A 122 2.91 3.95 -31.86
N PRO A 123 3.82 3.18 -32.48
CA PRO A 123 4.63 3.67 -33.60
C PRO A 123 3.79 4.06 -34.83
N ASP A 124 2.55 3.58 -34.95
CA ASP A 124 1.67 3.92 -36.08
C ASP A 124 0.95 5.28 -35.90
N LEU A 125 0.87 5.82 -34.69
CA LEU A 125 0.39 7.20 -34.46
C LEU A 125 1.39 8.26 -34.96
N ILE A 126 2.70 7.99 -34.87
CA ILE A 126 3.76 8.90 -35.33
C ILE A 126 3.81 8.96 -36.87
N LYS A 127 3.60 7.83 -37.55
CA LYS A 127 3.58 7.78 -39.03
C LYS A 127 2.44 8.58 -39.65
N ARG A 128 1.33 8.78 -38.94
CA ARG A 128 0.18 9.57 -39.39
C ARG A 128 0.32 11.08 -39.16
N GLY A 129 1.31 11.51 -38.36
CA GLY A 129 1.58 12.93 -38.09
C GLY A 129 2.68 13.55 -38.96
N LEU A 130 3.31 12.76 -39.84
CA LEU A 130 4.43 13.19 -40.70
C LEU A 130 4.17 12.97 -42.21
N SER A 131 2.90 12.82 -42.61
CA SER A 131 2.49 12.77 -44.02
C SER A 131 1.87 14.08 -44.48
#